data_AF-A0A074YNC3-F1
#
_entry.id   AF-A0A074YNC3-F1
#
_cell.length_a   1.000
_cell.length_b   1.000
_cell.length_c   1.000
_cell.angle_alpha   90.00
_cell.angle_beta   90.00
_cell.angle_gamma   90.00
#
_symmetry.space_group_name_H-M   'P 1'
#
loop_
_entity.id
_entity.type
_entity.pdbx_description
1 polymer ?
#
loop_
_entity_poly.entity_id
_entity_poly.type
_entity_poly.pdbx_seq_one_letter_code
_entity_poly.pdbx_strand_id
1 'polypeptide(L)'
;MSFPSLSRSDMSASELGRSILKPRWIFGFAIVLVTLITLFTHTASHSVGGLVKSIGTTKPSASTSSTTSSDGKAGLHYLIPATSSNRDFCKLLLSSTILDYPTPVLINWGAHEEANPYKQHLAKVETLLAYLKRLKPISKEDDLVLILDGYDVWFQLRPDVLLKRYFEMNANLDQRTIQAFGQDAFDKGDHRTTVIFGPDKICWPVDFSRPACWAVPHTGLSPTAFGPEINDFRETHNEPRWLNSGTIMGPIQDMIDVFQATLDLIHYNHTTDSDQFYFANVFGDQEFARLSLDQDLLENQAKEKYREEFNNEEDPPRQIPEFDVGQRTEYHIGIDYFSAMFQTLAFYKQFLAWIRPSDSWATKTADNGDVSQEQYNFEVAKDISSSLSPYAAFEASPPKTNNSVEYPKSWSNVSLCVNTVTDLAPVTLHFTGEKALRELWWDKLWFYQDGEELRKASLRMPDRPISQEPIAGKTWYKIESPDPEAGKGGAWADNGGWHSWTSLCKTYEDEIFPRKTLKKKGPHHHS
;
A
#
# COMPACT_ATOMS: atom_id res chain seq x y z
N MET A 1 -6.31 55.94 37.78
CA MET A 1 -6.55 57.35 37.38
C MET A 1 -5.42 57.71 36.43
N SER A 2 -5.64 57.57 35.13
CA SER A 2 -6.02 58.65 34.21
C SER A 2 -4.77 59.28 33.58
N PHE A 3 -4.54 58.96 32.30
CA PHE A 3 -3.62 59.66 31.41
C PHE A 3 -3.98 61.16 31.31
N PRO A 4 -3.04 62.02 30.90
CA PRO A 4 -3.17 62.53 29.54
C PRO A 4 -1.86 62.75 28.76
N SER A 5 -2.06 62.74 27.44
CA SER A 5 -1.18 63.06 26.32
C SER A 5 -0.76 64.54 26.20
N LEU A 6 0.36 64.80 25.51
CA LEU A 6 0.65 65.89 24.54
C LEU A 6 2.19 65.84 24.23
N SER A 7 2.64 65.39 23.06
CA SER A 7 2.83 66.10 21.77
C SER A 7 3.96 67.15 21.73
N ARG A 8 5.03 66.78 20.99
CA ARG A 8 5.85 67.56 20.01
C ARG A 8 6.54 68.85 20.48
N SER A 9 7.89 68.85 20.47
CA SER A 9 8.70 69.46 19.39
C SER A 9 10.21 69.37 19.67
N ASP A 10 10.97 69.37 18.58
CA ASP A 10 12.36 69.82 18.41
C ASP A 10 13.50 69.00 19.04
N MET A 11 14.23 68.27 18.17
CA MET A 11 15.67 68.47 18.10
C MET A 11 16.24 68.12 16.72
N SER A 12 17.09 69.05 16.29
CA SER A 12 17.73 69.22 15.00
C SER A 12 18.66 68.07 14.59
N ALA A 13 18.79 67.93 13.28
CA ALA A 13 19.76 67.12 12.56
C ALA A 13 21.21 67.50 12.87
N SER A 14 22.09 66.48 12.88
CA SER A 14 23.26 66.45 12.01
C SER A 14 23.91 65.06 11.99
N GLU A 15 24.40 64.69 10.80
CA GLU A 15 25.39 63.64 10.51
C GLU A 15 24.91 62.18 10.35
N LEU A 16 24.41 61.86 9.15
CA LEU A 16 24.72 60.55 8.53
C LEU A 16 25.14 60.76 7.07
N GLY A 17 26.41 60.43 6.80
CA GLY A 17 27.03 60.48 5.48
C GLY A 17 26.34 59.55 4.49
N ARG A 18 26.04 60.09 3.31
CA ARG A 18 25.62 59.34 2.12
C ARG A 18 26.76 58.45 1.63
N SER A 19 26.55 57.13 1.67
CA SER A 19 27.14 56.20 0.70
C SER A 19 26.01 55.72 -0.21
N ILE A 20 25.96 56.28 -1.42
CA ILE A 20 25.03 55.87 -2.47
C ILE A 20 25.62 54.62 -3.12
N LEU A 21 25.18 53.44 -2.68
CA LEU A 21 25.40 52.20 -3.41
C LEU A 21 24.62 52.26 -4.72
N LYS A 22 25.35 52.26 -5.84
CA LYS A 22 24.79 52.33 -7.19
C LYS A 22 23.84 51.13 -7.45
N PRO A 23 22.69 51.33 -8.11
CA PRO A 23 21.64 50.31 -8.33
C PRO A 23 22.04 49.12 -9.22
N ARG A 24 23.30 49.03 -9.66
CA ARG A 24 23.79 47.94 -10.53
C ARG A 24 24.14 46.66 -9.74
N TRP A 25 24.46 46.76 -8.45
CA TRP A 25 24.86 45.60 -7.64
C TRP A 25 23.66 44.83 -7.09
N ILE A 26 22.54 45.51 -6.80
CA ILE A 26 21.30 44.87 -6.34
C ILE A 26 20.68 44.02 -7.46
N PHE A 27 20.70 44.51 -8.70
CA PHE A 27 20.28 43.72 -9.87
C PHE A 27 21.20 42.53 -10.13
N GLY A 28 22.52 42.71 -10.01
CA GLY A 28 23.47 41.60 -10.17
C GLY A 28 23.27 40.50 -9.13
N PHE A 29 23.04 40.86 -7.87
CA PHE A 29 22.83 39.89 -6.79
C PHE A 29 21.47 39.18 -6.91
N ALA A 30 20.42 39.88 -7.32
CA ALA A 30 19.11 39.27 -7.59
C ALA A 30 19.17 38.29 -8.77
N ILE A 31 19.89 38.62 -9.84
CA ILE A 31 20.06 37.71 -11.00
C ILE A 31 20.87 36.48 -10.60
N VAL A 32 21.95 36.64 -9.81
CA VAL A 32 22.76 35.51 -9.30
C VAL A 32 21.96 34.63 -8.34
N LEU A 33 21.14 35.22 -7.46
CA LEU A 33 20.28 34.47 -6.54
C LEU A 33 19.18 33.71 -7.30
N VAL A 34 18.53 34.34 -8.28
CA VAL A 34 17.52 33.69 -9.12
C VAL A 34 18.14 32.60 -9.99
N THR A 35 19.34 32.82 -10.54
CA THR A 35 20.05 31.77 -11.31
C THR A 35 20.53 30.63 -10.42
N LEU A 36 20.96 30.90 -9.18
CA LEU A 36 21.29 29.84 -8.23
C LEU A 36 20.05 29.06 -7.79
N ILE A 37 18.93 29.73 -7.53
CA ILE A 37 17.65 29.08 -7.20
C ILE A 37 17.16 28.25 -8.40
N THR A 38 17.22 28.78 -9.62
CA THR A 38 16.82 28.01 -10.81
C THR A 38 17.78 26.87 -11.11
N LEU A 39 19.10 27.03 -10.93
CA LEU A 39 20.04 25.90 -11.04
C LEU A 39 19.80 24.86 -9.94
N PHE A 40 19.47 25.26 -8.72
CA PHE A 40 19.19 24.33 -7.61
C PHE A 40 17.86 23.59 -7.81
N THR A 41 16.81 24.27 -8.29
CA THR A 41 15.53 23.62 -8.62
C THR A 41 15.64 22.75 -9.87
N HIS A 42 16.44 23.15 -10.87
CA HIS A 42 16.67 22.35 -12.08
C HIS A 42 17.55 21.13 -11.79
N THR A 43 18.55 21.23 -10.90
CA THR A 43 19.36 20.07 -10.46
C THR A 43 18.60 19.14 -9.50
N ALA A 44 17.78 19.67 -8.60
CA ALA A 44 16.92 18.85 -7.74
C ALA A 44 15.82 18.12 -8.54
N SER A 45 15.21 18.78 -9.53
CA SER A 45 14.20 18.18 -10.41
C SER A 45 14.80 17.12 -11.36
N HIS A 46 16.05 17.31 -11.81
CA HIS A 46 16.79 16.26 -12.53
C HIS A 46 17.30 15.12 -11.62
N SER A 47 17.55 15.37 -10.33
CA SER A 47 17.93 14.33 -9.36
C SER A 47 16.76 13.37 -9.09
N VAL A 48 15.56 13.91 -8.86
CA VAL A 48 14.34 13.10 -8.63
C VAL A 48 13.88 12.41 -9.92
N GLY A 49 13.85 13.13 -11.05
CA GLY A 49 13.52 12.53 -12.35
C GLY A 49 14.57 11.51 -12.83
N GLY A 50 15.84 11.66 -12.41
CA GLY A 50 16.93 10.74 -12.69
C GLY A 50 16.87 9.45 -11.87
N LEU A 51 16.45 9.54 -10.60
CA LEU A 51 16.19 8.36 -9.76
C LEU A 51 15.04 7.53 -10.36
N VAL A 52 13.94 8.19 -10.75
CA VAL A 52 12.76 7.54 -11.37
C VAL A 52 13.05 6.95 -12.76
N LYS A 53 13.95 7.55 -13.55
CA LYS A 53 14.39 6.98 -14.85
C LYS A 53 15.45 5.89 -14.74
N SER A 54 16.30 5.93 -13.71
CA SER A 54 17.31 4.90 -13.42
C SER A 54 16.67 3.59 -12.93
N ILE A 55 15.47 3.69 -12.32
CA ILE A 55 14.60 2.56 -11.94
C ILE A 55 14.13 1.76 -13.18
N GLY A 56 14.16 2.35 -14.39
CA GLY A 56 13.74 1.68 -15.63
C GLY A 56 14.85 1.00 -16.45
N THR A 57 16.14 1.18 -16.12
CA THR A 57 17.24 0.68 -17.00
C THR A 57 18.46 0.08 -16.30
N THR A 58 18.46 -0.09 -14.98
CA THR A 58 19.56 -0.80 -14.30
C THR A 58 19.32 -2.30 -14.27
N LYS A 59 20.08 -3.01 -15.11
CA LYS A 59 20.23 -4.47 -15.05
C LYS A 59 20.75 -4.85 -13.65
N PRO A 60 20.14 -5.80 -12.93
CA PRO A 60 20.58 -6.15 -11.59
C PRO A 60 22.04 -6.62 -11.63
N SER A 61 22.90 -5.96 -10.86
CA SER A 61 24.24 -6.45 -10.58
C SER A 61 24.08 -7.61 -9.60
N ALA A 62 24.22 -8.83 -10.11
CA ALA A 62 24.17 -10.05 -9.33
C ALA A 62 25.29 -10.03 -8.27
N SER A 63 24.93 -9.91 -7.00
CA SER A 63 25.75 -10.42 -5.90
C SER A 63 25.52 -11.93 -5.81
N THR A 64 26.63 -12.64 -5.81
CA THR A 64 26.74 -14.09 -5.93
C THR A 64 26.12 -14.81 -4.73
N SER A 65 24.88 -15.27 -4.87
CA SER A 65 24.44 -16.53 -4.25
C SER A 65 24.31 -17.56 -5.37
N SER A 66 24.93 -18.72 -5.13
CA SER A 66 25.17 -19.77 -6.11
C SER A 66 23.92 -20.21 -6.86
N THR A 67 24.01 -20.12 -8.18
CA THR A 67 23.12 -20.68 -9.20
C THR A 67 22.75 -22.14 -8.93
N THR A 68 21.49 -22.38 -8.57
CA THR A 68 20.75 -23.52 -9.12
C THR A 68 19.62 -22.97 -9.99
N SER A 69 19.90 -22.95 -11.29
CA SER A 69 18.94 -22.81 -12.37
C SER A 69 17.98 -24.02 -12.38
N SER A 70 17.01 -24.02 -11.48
CA SER A 70 15.77 -24.77 -11.71
C SER A 70 14.69 -23.74 -11.93
N ASP A 71 13.95 -23.82 -13.04
CA ASP A 71 12.63 -23.24 -13.17
C ASP A 71 11.74 -23.79 -12.04
N GLY A 72 11.83 -23.16 -10.87
CA GLY A 72 11.12 -23.56 -9.67
C GLY A 72 9.66 -23.16 -9.78
N LYS A 73 8.75 -24.05 -9.37
CA LYS A 73 7.32 -23.73 -9.29
C LYS A 73 6.98 -23.32 -7.86
N ALA A 74 6.39 -22.15 -7.67
CA ALA A 74 5.90 -21.66 -6.38
C ALA A 74 4.39 -21.35 -6.43
N GLY A 75 3.76 -21.34 -5.27
CA GLY A 75 2.34 -21.12 -5.06
C GLY A 75 2.03 -19.79 -4.38
N LEU A 76 0.90 -19.19 -4.74
CA LEU A 76 0.29 -18.10 -3.97
C LEU A 76 -0.97 -18.64 -3.26
N HIS A 77 -0.97 -18.55 -1.94
CA HIS A 77 -2.12 -18.80 -1.07
C HIS A 77 -2.81 -17.47 -0.73
N TYR A 78 -4.14 -17.48 -0.63
CA TYR A 78 -4.93 -16.29 -0.31
C TYR A 78 -5.87 -16.57 0.86
N LEU A 79 -5.73 -15.82 1.96
CA LEU A 79 -6.49 -15.98 3.19
C LEU A 79 -7.29 -14.71 3.50
N ILE A 80 -8.51 -14.90 4.02
CA ILE A 80 -9.39 -13.82 4.46
C ILE A 80 -9.91 -14.15 5.86
N PRO A 81 -9.50 -13.44 6.93
CA PRO A 81 -10.20 -13.52 8.21
C PRO A 81 -11.62 -12.96 8.06
N ALA A 82 -12.62 -13.84 8.17
CA ALA A 82 -14.04 -13.49 8.06
C ALA A 82 -14.89 -14.53 8.79
N THR A 83 -15.81 -14.06 9.63
CA THR A 83 -16.76 -14.89 10.38
C THR A 83 -18.08 -15.10 9.64
N SER A 84 -18.47 -14.15 8.79
CA SER A 84 -19.76 -14.12 8.11
C SER A 84 -19.67 -13.42 6.75
N SER A 85 -20.72 -13.55 5.94
CA SER A 85 -20.83 -12.82 4.69
C SER A 85 -21.55 -11.49 4.91
N ASN A 86 -21.13 -10.46 4.18
CA ASN A 86 -21.87 -9.22 4.01
C ASN A 86 -21.56 -8.63 2.63
N ARG A 87 -22.21 -7.50 2.31
CA ARG A 87 -21.98 -6.80 1.05
C ARG A 87 -20.50 -6.48 0.81
N ASP A 88 -19.78 -6.00 1.81
CA ASP A 88 -18.40 -5.55 1.63
C ASP A 88 -17.43 -6.75 1.43
N PHE A 89 -17.66 -7.87 2.13
CA PHE A 89 -17.01 -9.15 1.83
C PHE A 89 -17.25 -9.60 0.39
N CYS A 90 -18.49 -9.48 -0.10
CA CYS A 90 -18.82 -9.84 -1.47
C CYS A 90 -18.16 -8.93 -2.51
N LYS A 91 -17.86 -7.67 -2.18
CA LYS A 91 -17.04 -6.78 -3.03
C LYS A 91 -15.60 -7.29 -3.13
N LEU A 92 -15.00 -7.71 -2.02
CA LEU A 92 -13.66 -8.33 -2.00
C LEU A 92 -13.62 -9.64 -2.80
N LEU A 93 -14.57 -10.55 -2.55
CA LEU A 93 -14.65 -11.82 -3.26
C LEU A 93 -14.89 -11.63 -4.78
N LEU A 94 -15.71 -10.64 -5.15
CA LEU A 94 -15.96 -10.30 -6.55
C LEU A 94 -14.70 -9.80 -7.24
N SER A 95 -14.03 -8.81 -6.64
CA SER A 95 -12.83 -8.19 -7.22
C SER A 95 -11.69 -9.20 -7.39
N SER A 96 -11.42 -10.04 -6.38
CA SER A 96 -10.42 -11.12 -6.46
C SER A 96 -10.76 -12.15 -7.54
N THR A 97 -12.03 -12.56 -7.66
CA THR A 97 -12.48 -13.50 -8.69
C THR A 97 -12.31 -12.94 -10.10
N ILE A 98 -12.70 -11.68 -10.33
CA ILE A 98 -12.57 -11.02 -11.65
C ILE A 98 -11.10 -10.93 -12.06
N LEU A 99 -10.22 -10.61 -11.10
CA LEU A 99 -8.79 -10.42 -11.33
C LEU A 99 -7.97 -11.71 -11.39
N ASP A 100 -8.62 -12.87 -11.22
CA ASP A 100 -8.02 -14.21 -11.29
C ASP A 100 -7.00 -14.47 -10.17
N TYR A 101 -7.32 -14.05 -8.94
CA TYR A 101 -6.59 -14.47 -7.73
C TYR A 101 -6.90 -15.94 -7.36
N PRO A 102 -6.08 -16.59 -6.52
CA PRO A 102 -6.42 -17.90 -5.96
C PRO A 102 -7.77 -17.87 -5.23
N THR A 103 -8.46 -19.00 -5.20
CA THR A 103 -9.67 -19.12 -4.39
C THR A 103 -9.34 -18.91 -2.91
N PRO A 104 -9.97 -17.95 -2.21
CA PRO A 104 -9.61 -17.65 -0.83
C PRO A 104 -9.98 -18.76 0.14
N VAL A 105 -9.22 -18.85 1.23
CA VAL A 105 -9.59 -19.57 2.44
C VAL A 105 -10.04 -18.58 3.52
N LEU A 106 -11.28 -18.72 3.96
CA LEU A 106 -11.92 -17.96 5.02
C LEU A 106 -11.48 -18.53 6.36
N ILE A 107 -10.84 -17.68 7.15
CA ILE A 107 -10.32 -18.04 8.47
C ILE A 107 -11.35 -17.63 9.51
N ASN A 108 -11.64 -18.56 10.43
CA ASN A 108 -12.64 -18.42 11.48
C ASN A 108 -14.10 -18.32 10.96
N TRP A 109 -14.39 -18.97 9.83
CA TRP A 109 -15.71 -18.90 9.20
C TRP A 109 -16.81 -19.58 10.02
N GLY A 110 -17.94 -18.90 10.23
CA GLY A 110 -19.08 -19.42 11.00
C GLY A 110 -18.87 -19.43 12.52
N ALA A 111 -17.72 -18.96 13.01
CA ALA A 111 -17.53 -18.73 14.43
C ALA A 111 -18.48 -17.62 14.92
N HIS A 112 -18.93 -17.73 16.17
CA HIS A 112 -19.73 -16.68 16.78
C HIS A 112 -18.91 -15.38 16.85
N GLU A 113 -19.50 -14.29 16.39
CA GLU A 113 -18.91 -12.96 16.60
C GLU A 113 -18.87 -12.70 18.11
N GLU A 114 -17.66 -12.76 18.67
CA GLU A 114 -17.44 -12.52 20.09
C GLU A 114 -17.76 -11.05 20.38
N ALA A 115 -18.73 -10.82 21.26
CA ALA A 115 -19.10 -9.46 21.67
C ALA A 115 -17.97 -8.71 22.39
N ASN A 116 -16.91 -9.42 22.78
CA ASN A 116 -15.71 -8.85 23.36
C ASN A 116 -14.63 -8.64 22.27
N PRO A 117 -14.30 -7.38 21.92
CA PRO A 117 -13.25 -7.06 20.95
C PRO A 117 -11.92 -7.77 21.25
N TYR A 118 -11.51 -7.88 22.52
CA TYR A 118 -10.32 -8.63 22.95
C TYR A 118 -10.26 -10.03 22.34
N LYS A 119 -11.34 -10.80 22.52
CA LYS A 119 -11.41 -12.19 22.07
C LYS A 119 -11.42 -12.26 20.55
N GLN A 120 -12.01 -11.28 19.87
CA GLN A 120 -12.05 -11.24 18.41
C GLN A 120 -10.68 -10.97 17.80
N HIS A 121 -9.92 -10.00 18.32
CA HIS A 121 -8.59 -9.66 17.81
C HIS A 121 -7.56 -10.74 18.14
N LEU A 122 -7.59 -11.30 19.36
CA LEU A 122 -6.77 -12.46 19.71
C LEU A 122 -7.11 -13.67 18.83
N ALA A 123 -8.41 -13.95 18.63
CA ALA A 123 -8.84 -15.03 17.74
C ALA A 123 -8.32 -14.83 16.31
N LYS A 124 -8.28 -13.59 15.78
CA LYS A 124 -7.70 -13.33 14.45
C LYS A 124 -6.24 -13.80 14.38
N VAL A 125 -5.39 -13.37 15.31
CA VAL A 125 -3.96 -13.75 15.33
C VAL A 125 -3.80 -15.26 15.56
N GLU A 126 -4.49 -15.82 16.56
CA GLU A 126 -4.39 -17.23 16.94
C GLU A 126 -4.87 -18.17 15.83
N THR A 127 -6.03 -17.90 15.24
CA THR A 127 -6.61 -18.76 14.19
C THR A 127 -5.80 -18.70 12.89
N LEU A 128 -5.29 -17.52 12.51
CA LEU A 128 -4.38 -17.39 11.38
C LEU A 128 -3.07 -18.14 11.62
N LEU A 129 -2.46 -17.99 12.80
CA LEU A 129 -1.26 -18.73 13.16
C LEU A 129 -1.49 -20.25 13.13
N ALA A 130 -2.60 -20.71 13.69
CA ALA A 130 -2.97 -22.12 13.68
C ALA A 130 -3.17 -22.64 12.25
N TYR A 131 -3.78 -21.84 11.36
CA TYR A 131 -3.93 -22.20 9.96
C TYR A 131 -2.58 -22.25 9.22
N LEU A 132 -1.74 -21.23 9.38
CA LEU A 132 -0.39 -21.16 8.79
C LEU A 132 0.46 -22.38 9.19
N LYS A 133 0.41 -22.79 10.46
CA LYS A 133 1.08 -24.00 10.95
C LYS A 133 0.56 -25.29 10.31
N ARG A 134 -0.74 -25.38 10.01
CA ARG A 134 -1.33 -26.51 9.24
C ARG A 134 -0.94 -26.47 7.76
N LEU A 135 -0.79 -25.27 7.21
CA LEU A 135 -0.43 -25.04 5.81
C LEU A 135 1.04 -25.39 5.53
N LYS A 136 1.95 -25.05 6.44
CA LYS A 136 3.41 -25.25 6.28
C LYS A 136 3.83 -26.66 5.79
N PRO A 137 3.37 -27.79 6.35
CA PRO A 137 3.81 -29.12 5.92
C PRO A 137 3.31 -29.54 4.53
N ILE A 138 2.27 -28.90 3.98
CA ILE A 138 1.68 -29.24 2.68
C ILE A 138 2.05 -28.25 1.57
N SER A 139 2.70 -27.15 1.93
CA SER A 139 3.15 -26.11 1.01
C SER A 139 4.63 -26.22 0.70
N LYS A 140 5.05 -25.62 -0.41
CA LYS A 140 6.48 -25.51 -0.73
C LYS A 140 7.13 -24.42 0.12
N GLU A 141 8.45 -24.50 0.24
CA GLU A 141 9.24 -23.52 0.98
C GLU A 141 9.07 -22.09 0.44
N ASP A 142 9.02 -21.95 -0.87
CA ASP A 142 8.90 -20.66 -1.56
C ASP A 142 7.44 -20.18 -1.75
N ASP A 143 6.45 -20.91 -1.25
CA ASP A 143 5.06 -20.49 -1.38
C ASP A 143 4.81 -19.22 -0.55
N LEU A 144 4.07 -18.27 -1.14
CA LEU A 144 3.68 -17.03 -0.49
C LEU A 144 2.25 -17.09 0.01
N VAL A 145 1.99 -16.40 1.11
CA VAL A 145 0.65 -16.18 1.65
C VAL A 145 0.32 -14.71 1.56
N LEU A 146 -0.86 -14.42 1.00
CA LEU A 146 -1.50 -13.11 1.06
C LEU A 146 -2.65 -13.17 2.07
N ILE A 147 -2.66 -12.26 3.04
CA ILE A 147 -3.73 -12.10 4.03
C ILE A 147 -4.32 -10.70 3.86
N LEU A 148 -5.63 -10.59 3.66
CA LEU A 148 -6.35 -9.31 3.54
C LEU A 148 -7.57 -9.30 4.44
N ASP A 149 -7.82 -8.17 5.12
CA ASP A 149 -9.05 -7.95 5.88
C ASP A 149 -10.30 -8.12 5.00
N GLY A 150 -11.29 -8.80 5.56
CA GLY A 150 -12.40 -9.35 4.78
C GLY A 150 -13.51 -8.37 4.41
N TYR A 151 -13.55 -7.17 4.97
CA TYR A 151 -14.73 -6.30 4.91
C TYR A 151 -14.46 -4.88 4.39
N ASP A 152 -13.23 -4.55 4.04
CA ASP A 152 -12.87 -3.20 3.63
C ASP A 152 -11.64 -3.16 2.71
N VAL A 153 -11.35 -4.26 2.01
CA VAL A 153 -10.32 -4.30 0.98
C VAL A 153 -10.93 -4.61 -0.39
N TRP A 154 -10.49 -3.94 -1.44
CA TRP A 154 -10.82 -4.27 -2.84
C TRP A 154 -9.55 -4.51 -3.65
N PHE A 155 -9.61 -5.45 -4.59
CA PHE A 155 -8.58 -5.57 -5.62
C PHE A 155 -8.89 -4.68 -6.82
N GLN A 156 -7.84 -4.02 -7.33
CA GLN A 156 -7.86 -3.25 -8.57
C GLN A 156 -7.02 -3.93 -9.67
N LEU A 157 -5.89 -4.55 -9.30
CA LEU A 157 -4.90 -5.13 -10.23
C LEU A 157 -4.67 -6.63 -9.98
N ARG A 158 -4.12 -7.29 -11.00
CA ARG A 158 -3.93 -8.75 -11.08
C ARG A 158 -2.79 -9.27 -10.19
N PRO A 159 -2.78 -10.58 -9.84
CA PRO A 159 -1.79 -11.15 -8.93
C PRO A 159 -0.35 -11.14 -9.46
N ASP A 160 -0.11 -11.08 -10.77
CA ASP A 160 1.26 -10.96 -11.29
C ASP A 160 1.87 -9.58 -10.99
N VAL A 161 1.06 -8.53 -11.00
CA VAL A 161 1.47 -7.18 -10.58
C VAL A 161 1.83 -7.17 -9.10
N LEU A 162 1.00 -7.81 -8.26
CA LEU A 162 1.29 -7.99 -6.84
C LEU A 162 2.64 -8.67 -6.60
N LEU A 163 2.87 -9.81 -7.26
CA LEU A 163 4.10 -10.58 -7.10
C LEU A 163 5.34 -9.79 -7.56
N LYS A 164 5.27 -9.13 -8.73
CA LYS A 164 6.36 -8.29 -9.24
C LYS A 164 6.74 -7.21 -8.21
N ARG A 165 5.73 -6.50 -7.68
CA ARG A 165 5.94 -5.43 -6.69
C ARG A 165 6.40 -5.92 -5.34
N TYR A 166 5.96 -7.10 -4.91
CA TYR A 166 6.41 -7.72 -3.66
C TYR A 166 7.92 -7.96 -3.68
N PHE A 167 8.45 -8.60 -4.73
CA PHE A 167 9.89 -8.86 -4.82
C PHE A 167 10.71 -7.59 -5.07
N GLU A 168 10.17 -6.62 -5.82
CA GLU A 168 10.80 -5.31 -5.98
C GLU A 168 10.88 -4.55 -4.64
N MET A 169 9.80 -4.59 -3.84
CA MET A 169 9.76 -3.97 -2.52
C MET A 169 10.78 -4.61 -1.57
N ASN A 170 10.84 -5.95 -1.51
CA ASN A 170 11.83 -6.65 -0.68
C ASN A 170 13.26 -6.22 -1.05
N ALA A 171 13.60 -6.24 -2.34
CA ALA A 171 14.92 -5.83 -2.80
C ALA A 171 15.26 -4.36 -2.45
N ASN A 172 14.28 -3.46 -2.56
CA ASN A 172 14.45 -2.05 -2.22
C ASN A 172 14.65 -1.84 -0.72
N LEU A 173 13.90 -2.54 0.14
CA LEU A 173 14.03 -2.47 1.59
C LEU A 173 15.35 -3.10 2.09
N ASP A 174 15.79 -4.18 1.45
CA ASP A 174 17.10 -4.78 1.73
C ASP A 174 18.24 -3.82 1.38
N GLN A 175 18.20 -3.23 0.18
CA GLN A 175 19.19 -2.24 -0.24
C GLN A 175 19.22 -1.03 0.68
N ARG A 176 18.06 -0.58 1.16
CA ARG A 176 17.99 0.51 2.11
C ARG A 176 18.63 0.15 3.45
N THR A 177 18.40 -1.05 3.94
CA THR A 177 19.00 -1.54 5.19
C THR A 177 20.52 -1.65 5.05
N ILE A 178 21.00 -2.14 3.90
CA ILE A 178 22.44 -2.18 3.57
C ILE A 178 23.03 -0.77 3.49
N GLN A 179 22.30 0.21 2.96
CA GLN A 179 22.77 1.61 2.91
C GLN A 179 22.86 2.24 4.30
N ALA A 180 21.94 1.88 5.22
CA ALA A 180 21.92 2.41 6.57
C ALA A 180 23.00 1.79 7.46
N PHE A 181 23.20 0.47 7.40
CA PHE A 181 24.02 -0.26 8.39
C PHE A 181 25.22 -1.01 7.79
N GLY A 182 25.33 -1.07 6.46
CA GLY A 182 26.37 -1.80 5.74
C GLY A 182 26.06 -3.28 5.50
N GLN A 183 26.70 -3.86 4.46
CA GLN A 183 26.48 -5.26 4.06
C GLN A 183 26.84 -6.26 5.17
N ASP A 184 27.95 -6.03 5.89
CA ASP A 184 28.38 -6.93 6.96
C ASP A 184 27.37 -7.03 8.11
N ALA A 185 26.70 -5.92 8.44
CA ALA A 185 25.67 -5.90 9.47
C ALA A 185 24.40 -6.59 8.97
N PHE A 186 23.99 -6.29 7.74
CA PHE A 186 22.87 -6.93 7.05
C PHE A 186 23.00 -8.47 7.05
N ASP A 187 24.16 -8.99 6.64
CA ASP A 187 24.39 -10.44 6.53
C ASP A 187 24.46 -11.14 7.90
N LYS A 188 25.09 -10.50 8.89
CA LYS A 188 25.23 -11.08 10.25
C LYS A 188 23.92 -11.10 11.02
N GLY A 189 23.11 -10.06 10.86
CA GLY A 189 21.81 -9.93 11.52
C GLY A 189 20.66 -10.57 10.76
N ASP A 190 20.90 -11.07 9.55
CA ASP A 190 19.88 -11.59 8.64
C ASP A 190 18.76 -10.58 8.37
N HIS A 191 19.12 -9.32 8.13
CA HIS A 191 18.16 -8.20 8.05
C HIS A 191 17.39 -8.13 6.73
N ARG A 192 17.23 -9.26 6.04
CA ARG A 192 16.40 -9.34 4.83
C ARG A 192 14.95 -9.03 5.15
N THR A 193 14.22 -8.55 4.15
CA THR A 193 12.80 -8.25 4.25
C THR A 193 11.99 -9.24 3.44
N THR A 194 11.04 -9.90 4.09
CA THR A 194 10.20 -10.92 3.44
C THR A 194 8.73 -10.83 3.83
N VAL A 195 8.37 -10.21 4.95
CA VAL A 195 6.98 -10.03 5.36
C VAL A 195 6.60 -8.56 5.22
N ILE A 196 5.78 -8.25 4.22
CA ILE A 196 5.38 -6.88 3.91
C ILE A 196 3.98 -6.61 4.45
N PHE A 197 3.86 -5.55 5.24
CA PHE A 197 2.60 -4.99 5.72
C PHE A 197 2.19 -3.76 4.91
N GLY A 198 0.89 -3.46 4.97
CA GLY A 198 0.36 -2.19 4.48
C GLY A 198 0.85 -1.01 5.32
N PRO A 199 0.99 0.19 4.73
CA PRO A 199 1.40 1.37 5.47
C PRO A 199 0.20 2.17 6.02
N ASP A 200 0.39 2.91 7.10
CA ASP A 200 -0.53 3.93 7.61
C ASP A 200 0.17 5.29 7.76
N LYS A 201 -0.60 6.38 7.68
CA LYS A 201 -0.12 7.76 7.91
C LYS A 201 -0.13 8.19 9.38
N ILE A 202 -0.56 7.30 10.27
CA ILE A 202 -0.53 7.50 11.73
C ILE A 202 -0.01 6.22 12.40
N CYS A 203 0.78 6.38 13.46
CA CYS A 203 1.09 5.27 14.35
C CYS A 203 -0.14 4.91 15.18
N TRP A 204 -0.96 3.98 14.71
CA TRP A 204 -2.19 3.59 15.39
C TRP A 204 -2.04 2.26 16.16
N PRO A 205 -2.61 2.13 17.37
CA PRO A 205 -3.11 3.20 18.25
C PRO A 205 -2.03 4.20 18.66
N VAL A 206 -2.40 5.46 18.88
CA VAL A 206 -1.44 6.54 19.16
C VAL A 206 -0.80 6.37 20.53
N ASP A 207 0.51 6.15 20.53
CA ASP A 207 1.41 6.31 21.67
C ASP A 207 2.83 6.48 21.11
N PHE A 208 3.25 7.74 20.94
CA PHE A 208 4.52 8.08 20.30
C PHE A 208 5.75 7.73 21.13
N SER A 209 5.58 7.35 22.39
CA SER A 209 6.69 6.85 23.19
C SER A 209 7.14 5.45 22.73
N ARG A 210 6.29 4.70 22.03
CA ARG A 210 6.59 3.32 21.58
C ARG A 210 7.58 3.27 20.42
N PRO A 211 8.53 2.31 20.40
CA PRO A 211 9.42 2.07 19.26
C PRO A 211 8.69 1.94 17.92
N ALA A 212 7.50 1.31 17.95
CA ALA A 212 6.59 1.18 16.82
C ALA A 212 6.28 2.53 16.11
N CYS A 213 6.42 3.65 16.82
CA CYS A 213 6.12 4.98 16.30
C CYS A 213 7.37 5.79 15.98
N TRP A 214 8.43 5.68 16.79
CA TRP A 214 9.62 6.55 16.69
C TRP A 214 10.86 5.84 16.13
N ALA A 215 11.02 4.54 16.36
CA ALA A 215 12.17 3.76 15.89
C ALA A 215 12.01 3.27 14.44
N VAL A 216 10.82 3.43 13.85
CA VAL A 216 10.54 3.02 12.47
C VAL A 216 11.17 3.99 11.47
N PRO A 217 11.78 3.50 10.37
CA PRO A 217 12.49 4.38 9.44
C PRO A 217 11.51 5.24 8.63
N HIS A 218 11.98 6.40 8.17
CA HIS A 218 11.25 7.24 7.21
C HIS A 218 10.89 6.49 5.93
N THR A 219 10.07 7.03 5.04
CA THR A 219 9.74 6.37 3.76
C THR A 219 10.79 6.61 2.66
N GLY A 220 11.58 7.67 2.78
CA GLY A 220 12.47 8.15 1.71
C GLY A 220 11.74 9.01 0.66
N LEU A 221 10.42 9.21 0.81
CA LEU A 221 9.69 10.23 0.06
C LEU A 221 10.20 11.62 0.44
N SER A 222 9.98 12.60 -0.44
CA SER A 222 10.23 14.00 -0.10
C SER A 222 9.47 14.36 1.18
N PRO A 223 10.08 15.10 2.13
CA PRO A 223 9.37 15.64 3.30
C PRO A 223 8.16 16.51 2.93
N THR A 224 8.09 16.98 1.68
CA THR A 224 6.99 17.77 1.13
C THR A 224 6.09 17.01 0.16
N ALA A 225 6.24 15.68 0.06
CA ALA A 225 5.53 14.85 -0.91
C ALA A 225 4.00 14.93 -0.74
N PHE A 226 3.52 15.07 0.49
CA PHE A 226 2.10 15.17 0.82
C PHE A 226 1.64 16.60 1.14
N GLY A 227 2.51 17.61 1.00
CA GLY A 227 2.17 19.00 1.29
C GLY A 227 3.41 19.89 1.35
N PRO A 228 3.28 21.19 1.02
CA PRO A 228 4.42 22.09 0.96
C PRO A 228 5.04 22.41 2.34
N GLU A 229 4.24 22.29 3.40
CA GLU A 229 4.67 22.59 4.76
C GLU A 229 5.05 21.30 5.47
N ILE A 230 6.33 21.19 5.81
CA ILE A 230 6.85 20.10 6.63
C ILE A 230 6.30 20.29 8.05
N ASN A 231 5.73 19.22 8.62
CA ASN A 231 5.25 19.19 10.01
C ASN A 231 4.16 20.22 10.33
N ASP A 232 3.22 20.45 9.41
CA ASP A 232 2.08 21.36 9.61
C ASP A 232 0.92 20.77 10.44
N PHE A 233 1.19 19.68 11.14
CA PHE A 233 0.28 18.99 12.07
C PHE A 233 -0.98 18.42 11.40
N ARG A 234 -0.96 18.24 10.07
CA ARG A 234 -2.02 17.53 9.35
C ARG A 234 -1.60 16.09 9.11
N GLU A 235 -2.38 15.14 9.60
CA GLU A 235 -2.14 13.71 9.42
C GLU A 235 -2.20 13.32 7.93
N THR A 236 -2.93 14.11 7.14
CA THR A 236 -2.92 14.00 5.67
C THR A 236 -1.54 14.25 5.06
N HIS A 237 -0.69 15.03 5.69
CA HIS A 237 0.66 15.37 5.21
C HIS A 237 1.76 14.47 5.76
N ASN A 238 1.43 13.57 6.70
CA ASN A 238 2.39 12.60 7.20
C ASN A 238 2.87 11.66 6.08
N GLU A 239 4.09 11.17 6.20
CA GLU A 239 4.52 10.04 5.39
C GLU A 239 3.89 8.73 5.91
N PRO A 240 3.66 7.75 5.05
CA PRO A 240 2.97 6.51 5.40
C PRO A 240 3.94 5.45 5.94
N ARG A 241 4.58 5.71 7.08
CA ARG A 241 5.67 4.86 7.60
C ARG A 241 5.27 3.86 8.68
N TRP A 242 4.02 3.87 9.16
CA TRP A 242 3.59 2.98 10.25
C TRP A 242 2.90 1.74 9.74
N LEU A 243 2.96 0.67 10.51
CA LEU A 243 2.39 -0.63 10.14
C LEU A 243 0.86 -0.60 10.25
N ASN A 244 0.19 -1.06 9.19
CA ASN A 244 -1.22 -1.41 9.17
C ASN A 244 -1.39 -2.94 9.07
N SER A 245 -2.18 -3.55 9.95
CA SER A 245 -2.32 -5.02 10.03
C SER A 245 -3.39 -5.63 9.12
N GLY A 246 -4.08 -4.82 8.30
CA GLY A 246 -5.17 -5.31 7.44
C GLY A 246 -4.70 -5.94 6.13
N THR A 247 -3.44 -5.78 5.76
CA THR A 247 -2.86 -6.38 4.54
C THR A 247 -1.44 -6.87 4.82
N ILE A 248 -1.20 -8.16 4.60
CA ILE A 248 0.09 -8.82 4.91
C ILE A 248 0.44 -9.80 3.81
N MET A 249 1.71 -9.84 3.39
CA MET A 249 2.20 -10.81 2.42
C MET A 249 3.62 -11.28 2.74
N GLY A 250 3.86 -12.59 2.68
CA GLY A 250 5.19 -13.15 2.91
C GLY A 250 5.24 -14.68 2.78
N PRO A 251 6.44 -15.29 2.89
CA PRO A 251 6.58 -16.74 2.86
C PRO A 251 6.03 -17.36 4.14
N ILE A 252 5.51 -18.59 4.04
CA ILE A 252 4.76 -19.22 5.14
C ILE A 252 5.57 -19.29 6.44
N GLN A 253 6.87 -19.57 6.39
CA GLN A 253 7.68 -19.67 7.60
C GLN A 253 7.84 -18.33 8.31
N ASP A 254 8.21 -17.27 7.58
CA ASP A 254 8.37 -15.95 8.19
C ASP A 254 7.01 -15.41 8.69
N MET A 255 5.91 -15.72 8.00
CA MET A 255 4.56 -15.41 8.48
C MET A 255 4.24 -16.13 9.80
N ILE A 256 4.63 -17.40 9.97
CA ILE A 256 4.47 -18.11 11.24
C ILE A 256 5.29 -17.44 12.34
N ASP A 257 6.53 -17.07 12.05
CA ASP A 257 7.44 -16.46 13.02
C ASP A 257 6.89 -15.10 13.50
N VAL A 258 6.43 -14.24 12.57
CA VAL A 258 5.82 -12.94 12.87
C VAL A 258 4.54 -13.12 13.70
N PHE A 259 3.62 -13.99 13.29
CA PHE A 259 2.37 -14.22 14.03
C PHE A 259 2.61 -14.85 15.41
N GLN A 260 3.61 -15.73 15.53
CA GLN A 260 3.99 -16.32 16.81
C GLN A 260 4.55 -15.25 17.76
N ALA A 261 5.47 -14.40 17.29
CA ALA A 261 6.02 -13.31 18.08
C ALA A 261 4.94 -12.33 18.55
N THR A 262 4.00 -11.99 17.66
CA THR A 262 2.83 -11.17 18.00
C THR A 262 1.96 -11.83 19.06
N LEU A 263 1.66 -13.14 18.92
CA LEU A 263 0.86 -13.87 19.90
C LEU A 263 1.55 -13.98 21.26
N ASP A 264 2.87 -14.21 21.27
CA ASP A 264 3.67 -14.26 22.50
C ASP A 264 3.67 -12.89 23.20
N LEU A 265 3.78 -11.79 22.44
CA LEU A 265 3.67 -10.44 22.98
C LEU A 265 2.28 -10.17 23.58
N ILE A 266 1.21 -10.62 22.91
CA ILE A 266 -0.16 -10.50 23.45
C ILE A 266 -0.28 -11.26 24.78
N HIS A 267 0.20 -12.50 24.85
CA HIS A 267 0.12 -13.30 26.07
C HIS A 267 0.96 -12.75 27.21
N TYR A 268 2.13 -12.17 26.90
CA TYR A 268 3.03 -11.60 27.90
C TYR A 268 2.56 -10.23 28.42
N ASN A 269 2.08 -9.36 27.53
CA ASN A 269 1.77 -7.96 27.85
C ASN A 269 0.49 -7.48 27.15
N HIS A 270 -0.65 -8.03 27.56
CA HIS A 270 -1.95 -7.58 27.07
C HIS A 270 -2.34 -6.21 27.68
N THR A 271 -2.51 -5.21 26.83
CA THR A 271 -2.78 -3.81 27.21
C THR A 271 -3.87 -3.17 26.35
N THR A 272 -4.16 -3.73 25.17
CA THR A 272 -5.18 -3.23 24.24
C THR A 272 -5.74 -4.37 23.39
N ASP A 273 -6.89 -4.13 22.76
CA ASP A 273 -7.57 -5.10 21.90
C ASP A 273 -7.29 -4.82 20.42
N SER A 274 -6.06 -4.44 20.06
CA SER A 274 -5.68 -4.10 18.69
C SER A 274 -4.57 -5.02 18.22
N ASP A 275 -4.86 -5.87 17.23
CA ASP A 275 -3.85 -6.68 16.54
C ASP A 275 -2.78 -5.79 15.89
N GLN A 276 -3.17 -4.66 15.29
CA GLN A 276 -2.23 -3.67 14.75
C GLN A 276 -1.23 -3.17 15.79
N PHE A 277 -1.67 -2.89 17.03
CA PHE A 277 -0.76 -2.49 18.12
C PHE A 277 0.35 -3.52 18.31
N TYR A 278 0.01 -4.81 18.39
CA TYR A 278 0.98 -5.86 18.66
C TYR A 278 1.93 -6.12 17.49
N PHE A 279 1.42 -6.21 16.25
CA PHE A 279 2.28 -6.34 15.07
C PHE A 279 3.22 -5.12 14.95
N ALA A 280 2.72 -3.92 15.19
CA ALA A 280 3.53 -2.70 15.11
C ALA A 280 4.61 -2.66 16.20
N ASN A 281 4.37 -3.20 17.40
CA ASN A 281 5.41 -3.29 18.44
C ASN A 281 6.48 -4.35 18.10
N VAL A 282 6.10 -5.50 17.54
CA VAL A 282 7.10 -6.48 17.03
C VAL A 282 7.99 -5.84 15.96
N PHE A 283 7.39 -5.09 15.03
CA PHE A 283 8.14 -4.31 14.04
C PHE A 283 8.99 -3.20 14.66
N GLY A 284 8.45 -2.48 15.64
CA GLY A 284 9.17 -1.41 16.36
C GLY A 284 10.41 -1.92 17.09
N ASP A 285 10.30 -3.09 17.75
CA ASP A 285 11.42 -3.74 18.44
C ASP A 285 12.49 -4.22 17.44
N GLN A 286 12.07 -4.76 16.29
CA GLN A 286 12.97 -5.09 15.17
C GLN A 286 13.74 -3.86 14.70
N GLU A 287 13.05 -2.76 14.38
CA GLU A 287 13.70 -1.55 13.86
C GLU A 287 14.56 -0.86 14.92
N PHE A 288 14.16 -0.88 16.20
CA PHE A 288 15.01 -0.41 17.29
C PHE A 288 16.30 -1.24 17.42
N ALA A 289 16.22 -2.56 17.29
CA ALA A 289 17.40 -3.43 17.30
C ALA A 289 18.32 -3.13 16.10
N ARG A 290 17.77 -2.87 14.91
CA ARG A 290 18.54 -2.44 13.73
C ARG A 290 19.20 -1.07 13.94
N LEU A 291 18.45 -0.08 14.44
CA LEU A 291 19.00 1.24 14.76
C LEU A 291 20.13 1.18 15.78
N SER A 292 20.07 0.27 16.74
CA SER A 292 21.11 0.10 17.75
C SER A 292 22.46 -0.37 17.20
N LEU A 293 22.54 -0.73 15.92
CA LEU A 293 23.79 -1.01 15.21
C LEU A 293 24.60 0.27 14.92
N ASP A 294 23.95 1.43 14.89
CA ASP A 294 24.58 2.73 14.65
C ASP A 294 24.07 3.75 15.69
N GLN A 295 24.95 4.10 16.62
CA GLN A 295 24.64 5.01 17.72
C GLN A 295 24.25 6.41 17.25
N ASP A 296 24.87 6.92 16.18
CA ASP A 296 24.58 8.26 15.66
C ASP A 296 23.20 8.29 15.00
N LEU A 297 22.85 7.25 14.23
CA LEU A 297 21.50 7.10 13.66
C LEU A 297 20.43 6.97 14.75
N LEU A 298 20.66 6.09 15.74
CA LEU A 298 19.76 5.92 16.88
C LEU A 298 19.51 7.24 17.62
N GLU A 299 20.58 7.97 17.95
CA GLU A 299 20.47 9.24 18.66
C GLU A 299 19.76 10.32 17.85
N ASN A 300 19.99 10.39 16.54
CA ASN A 300 19.32 11.34 15.66
C ASN A 300 17.82 11.04 15.58
N GLN A 301 17.47 9.77 15.40
CA GLN A 301 16.08 9.35 15.28
C GLN A 301 15.32 9.48 16.60
N ALA A 302 15.95 9.18 17.74
CA ALA A 302 15.34 9.37 19.06
C ALA A 302 15.05 10.85 19.40
N LYS A 303 15.78 11.79 18.79
CA LYS A 303 15.58 13.25 18.95
C LYS A 303 14.49 13.81 18.03
N GLU A 304 14.00 13.04 17.06
CA GLU A 304 12.89 13.47 16.22
C GLU A 304 11.63 13.65 17.06
N LYS A 305 10.98 14.80 16.93
CA LYS A 305 9.74 15.09 17.65
C LYS A 305 8.55 14.67 16.83
N TYR A 306 7.65 13.89 17.43
CA TYR A 306 6.38 13.50 16.82
C TYR A 306 5.22 14.12 17.60
N ARG A 307 4.24 14.75 16.94
CA ARG A 307 3.32 15.65 17.62
C ARG A 307 1.84 15.38 17.34
N GLU A 308 1.20 14.73 18.31
CA GLU A 308 -0.21 15.03 18.64
C GLU A 308 -0.41 15.44 20.12
N GLU A 309 0.60 15.33 21.01
CA GLU A 309 0.44 15.61 22.45
C GLU A 309 1.35 16.71 23.05
N PHE A 310 1.77 17.75 22.34
CA PHE A 310 2.55 18.84 22.99
C PHE A 310 1.99 20.23 22.76
N ASN A 311 0.85 20.49 23.42
CA ASN A 311 0.61 21.77 24.12
C ASN A 311 1.31 21.82 25.49
N ASN A 312 2.04 20.76 25.88
CA ASN A 312 2.94 20.73 27.03
C ASN A 312 4.41 20.82 26.56
N GLU A 313 5.30 21.40 27.36
CA GLU A 313 6.66 21.80 26.95
C GLU A 313 7.68 20.63 26.81
N GLU A 314 7.33 19.38 27.13
CA GLU A 314 8.27 18.23 27.16
C GLU A 314 7.72 16.98 26.46
N ASP A 315 8.44 16.43 25.47
CA ASP A 315 8.18 15.14 24.78
C ASP A 315 8.14 13.98 25.81
N PRO A 316 7.24 12.97 25.70
CA PRO A 316 7.23 11.91 26.70
C PRO A 316 8.52 11.11 26.55
N PRO A 317 9.06 10.55 27.65
CA PRO A 317 10.25 9.73 27.56
C PRO A 317 9.99 8.57 26.59
N ARG A 318 10.88 8.42 25.58
CA ARG A 318 10.84 7.30 24.64
C ARG A 318 10.93 5.99 25.43
N GLN A 319 10.06 5.04 25.15
CA GLN A 319 10.19 3.68 25.63
C GLN A 319 11.36 3.04 24.90
N ILE A 320 12.37 2.62 25.66
CA ILE A 320 13.56 1.95 25.14
C ILE A 320 13.41 0.45 25.41
N PRO A 321 13.32 -0.40 24.39
CA PRO A 321 13.27 -1.84 24.56
C PRO A 321 14.53 -2.36 25.23
N GLU A 322 14.35 -3.26 26.20
CA GLU A 322 15.42 -4.07 26.75
C GLU A 322 15.27 -5.49 26.21
N PHE A 323 16.34 -6.03 25.63
CA PHE A 323 16.35 -7.37 25.07
C PHE A 323 17.20 -8.31 25.92
N ASP A 324 16.67 -9.49 26.21
CA ASP A 324 17.44 -10.54 26.85
C ASP A 324 18.57 -11.03 25.93
N VAL A 325 19.66 -11.53 26.52
CA VAL A 325 20.78 -12.08 25.74
C VAL A 325 20.30 -13.25 24.87
N GLY A 326 20.42 -13.09 23.55
CA GLY A 326 19.98 -14.08 22.58
C GLY A 326 18.48 -14.03 22.24
N GLN A 327 17.74 -13.05 22.76
CA GLN A 327 16.38 -12.78 22.30
C GLN A 327 16.37 -12.46 20.81
N ARG A 328 15.47 -13.10 20.06
CA ARG A 328 15.25 -12.81 18.64
C ARG A 328 14.53 -11.47 18.50
N THR A 329 15.12 -10.57 17.72
CA THR A 329 14.53 -9.27 17.36
C THR A 329 14.24 -9.15 15.86
N GLU A 330 14.86 -9.97 15.02
CA GLU A 330 14.70 -9.94 13.57
C GLU A 330 13.59 -10.90 13.09
N TYR A 331 12.55 -10.35 12.46
CA TYR A 331 11.39 -11.08 11.95
C TYR A 331 11.12 -10.81 10.46
N HIS A 332 12.05 -10.16 9.77
CA HIS A 332 12.01 -9.83 8.35
C HIS A 332 10.79 -8.97 7.95
N ILE A 333 10.28 -8.17 8.89
CA ILE A 333 9.12 -7.31 8.67
C ILE A 333 9.54 -6.06 7.89
N GLY A 334 8.74 -5.68 6.90
CA GLY A 334 8.84 -4.41 6.18
C GLY A 334 7.47 -3.81 5.87
N ILE A 335 7.48 -2.57 5.37
CA ILE A 335 6.27 -1.80 5.03
C ILE A 335 6.32 -1.40 3.56
N ASP A 336 5.18 -1.52 2.87
CA ASP A 336 4.99 -0.99 1.51
C ASP A 336 4.89 0.55 1.54
N TYR A 337 6.01 1.24 1.79
CA TYR A 337 6.05 2.70 2.00
C TYR A 337 5.50 3.53 0.84
N PHE A 338 5.50 3.00 -0.38
CA PHE A 338 5.02 3.70 -1.57
C PHE A 338 3.56 3.37 -1.90
N SER A 339 2.90 2.54 -1.08
CA SER A 339 1.55 2.01 -1.32
C SER A 339 1.42 1.39 -2.72
N ALA A 340 2.45 0.68 -3.17
CA ALA A 340 2.48 0.09 -4.50
C ALA A 340 1.58 -1.16 -4.57
N MET A 341 1.51 -1.93 -3.48
CA MET A 341 0.65 -3.09 -3.34
C MET A 341 -0.59 -2.74 -2.54
N PHE A 342 -0.40 -2.14 -1.36
CA PHE A 342 -1.43 -1.94 -0.35
C PHE A 342 -1.63 -0.45 -0.08
N GLN A 343 -2.71 0.13 -0.63
CA GLN A 343 -3.08 1.52 -0.37
C GLN A 343 -4.13 1.61 0.74
N THR A 344 -3.73 2.07 1.91
CA THR A 344 -4.68 2.50 2.96
C THR A 344 -5.31 3.84 2.60
N LEU A 345 -6.53 4.10 3.07
CA LEU A 345 -7.29 5.31 2.70
C LEU A 345 -7.34 6.36 3.81
N ALA A 346 -7.06 5.99 5.06
CA ALA A 346 -6.99 6.93 6.17
C ALA A 346 -5.99 8.06 5.81
N PHE A 347 -6.50 9.30 5.77
CA PHE A 347 -5.72 10.50 5.45
C PHE A 347 -5.10 10.54 4.03
N TYR A 348 -5.57 9.68 3.12
CA TYR A 348 -5.05 9.56 1.76
C TYR A 348 -5.94 10.14 0.66
N LYS A 349 -7.24 10.30 0.92
CA LYS A 349 -8.26 10.62 -0.10
C LYS A 349 -7.86 11.72 -1.09
N GLN A 350 -7.27 12.81 -0.61
CA GLN A 350 -6.87 13.96 -1.44
C GLN A 350 -5.65 13.70 -2.34
N PHE A 351 -4.94 12.59 -2.13
CA PHE A 351 -3.79 12.13 -2.91
C PHE A 351 -4.13 10.93 -3.79
N LEU A 352 -5.40 10.59 -3.90
CA LEU A 352 -5.90 9.51 -4.74
C LEU A 352 -6.79 10.09 -5.85
N ALA A 353 -6.49 9.72 -7.09
CA ALA A 353 -7.24 10.14 -8.26
C ALA A 353 -7.68 8.92 -9.08
N TRP A 354 -8.91 8.98 -9.60
CA TRP A 354 -9.40 8.01 -10.58
C TRP A 354 -9.06 8.52 -11.98
N ILE A 355 -8.10 7.88 -12.63
CA ILE A 355 -7.52 8.32 -13.90
C ILE A 355 -7.75 7.22 -14.94
N ARG A 356 -8.25 7.60 -16.12
CA ARG A 356 -8.13 6.75 -17.31
C ARG A 356 -6.87 7.22 -18.05
N PRO A 357 -5.79 6.42 -18.11
CA PRO A 357 -4.52 6.85 -18.68
C PRO A 357 -4.62 7.43 -20.10
N SER A 358 -5.50 6.88 -20.94
CA SER A 358 -5.75 7.40 -22.29
C SER A 358 -6.31 8.84 -22.33
N ASP A 359 -6.85 9.32 -21.21
CA ASP A 359 -7.48 10.63 -21.07
C ASP A 359 -6.60 11.61 -20.29
N SER A 360 -5.40 11.24 -19.86
CA SER A 360 -4.58 12.12 -19.02
C SER A 360 -3.85 13.15 -19.90
N TRP A 361 -4.43 14.34 -20.03
CA TRP A 361 -3.86 15.50 -20.74
C TRP A 361 -3.53 16.64 -19.79
N ALA A 362 -2.37 17.28 -19.97
CA ALA A 362 -1.98 18.53 -19.33
C ALA A 362 -2.00 19.68 -20.35
N THR A 363 -2.20 20.87 -19.82
CA THR A 363 -2.05 22.11 -20.57
C THR A 363 -0.74 22.75 -20.13
N LYS A 364 0.20 22.94 -21.06
CA LYS A 364 1.47 23.61 -20.81
C LYS A 364 1.47 24.94 -21.52
N THR A 365 1.71 26.00 -20.77
CA THR A 365 1.95 27.32 -21.35
C THR A 365 3.45 27.50 -21.52
N ALA A 366 3.92 27.61 -22.76
CA ALA A 366 5.30 27.94 -23.07
C ALA A 366 5.61 29.38 -22.63
N ASP A 367 6.90 29.70 -22.45
CA ASP A 367 7.37 31.02 -21.98
C ASP A 367 6.93 32.19 -22.90
N ASN A 368 6.59 31.89 -24.15
CA ASN A 368 6.05 32.84 -25.13
C ASN A 368 4.52 33.04 -25.03
N GLY A 369 3.85 32.37 -24.08
CA GLY A 369 2.40 32.42 -23.90
C GLY A 369 1.61 31.41 -24.74
N ASP A 370 2.27 30.60 -25.56
CA ASP A 370 1.59 29.55 -26.33
C ASP A 370 1.13 28.43 -25.42
N VAL A 371 -0.15 28.08 -25.52
CA VAL A 371 -0.72 26.96 -24.78
C VAL A 371 -0.63 25.71 -25.65
N SER A 372 0.29 24.80 -25.32
CA SER A 372 0.31 23.46 -25.88
C SER A 372 -0.44 22.49 -24.98
N GLN A 373 -1.15 21.54 -25.59
CA GLN A 373 -1.59 20.34 -24.86
C GLN A 373 -0.43 19.35 -24.90
N GLU A 374 0.18 19.08 -23.76
CA GLU A 374 1.12 17.97 -23.59
C GLU A 374 0.39 16.90 -22.79
N GLN A 375 0.44 15.63 -23.19
CA GLN A 375 -0.16 14.59 -22.37
C GLN A 375 0.47 14.66 -20.96
N TYR A 376 -0.35 14.80 -19.92
CA TYR A 376 0.09 14.49 -18.56
C TYR A 376 0.17 12.98 -18.57
N ASN A 377 1.27 12.45 -19.07
CA ASN A 377 1.36 11.04 -19.39
C ASN A 377 1.46 10.28 -18.06
N PHE A 378 0.31 10.03 -17.43
CA PHE A 378 0.21 8.93 -16.49
C PHE A 378 0.40 7.67 -17.32
N GLU A 379 1.65 7.23 -17.42
CA GLU A 379 2.00 6.05 -18.18
C GLU A 379 1.65 4.82 -17.34
N VAL A 380 0.89 3.90 -17.94
CA VAL A 380 0.63 2.63 -17.30
C VAL A 380 1.96 1.92 -17.07
N ALA A 381 2.28 1.69 -15.79
CA ALA A 381 3.50 1.02 -15.39
C ALA A 381 3.69 -0.32 -16.14
N LYS A 382 4.95 -0.68 -16.42
CA LYS A 382 5.30 -1.82 -17.27
C LYS A 382 4.76 -3.15 -16.72
N ASP A 383 4.78 -3.31 -15.40
CA ASP A 383 4.21 -4.45 -14.70
C ASP A 383 2.71 -4.62 -14.95
N ILE A 384 1.94 -3.51 -14.98
CA ILE A 384 0.51 -3.48 -15.30
C ILE A 384 0.27 -3.73 -16.78
N SER A 385 0.96 -3.01 -17.67
CA SER A 385 0.76 -3.12 -19.13
C SER A 385 1.19 -4.47 -19.71
N SER A 386 2.13 -5.17 -19.05
CA SER A 386 2.51 -6.56 -19.37
C SER A 386 1.60 -7.62 -18.75
N SER A 387 0.76 -7.23 -17.79
CA SER A 387 -0.29 -8.11 -17.27
C SER A 387 -1.40 -8.29 -18.31
N LEU A 388 -2.25 -9.28 -18.10
CA LEU A 388 -3.35 -9.57 -19.02
C LEU A 388 -4.31 -8.40 -19.08
N SER A 389 -4.94 -8.22 -20.25
CA SER A 389 -5.93 -7.16 -20.47
C SER A 389 -7.00 -7.15 -19.37
N PRO A 390 -7.58 -5.98 -19.03
CA PRO A 390 -8.62 -5.90 -18.01
C PRO A 390 -9.79 -6.86 -18.28
N TYR A 391 -10.20 -7.00 -19.55
CA TYR A 391 -11.31 -7.84 -19.99
C TYR A 391 -10.90 -9.22 -20.56
N ALA A 392 -9.71 -9.73 -20.22
CA ALA A 392 -9.20 -11.02 -20.73
C ALA A 392 -10.18 -12.20 -20.55
N ALA A 393 -11.02 -12.19 -19.50
CA ALA A 393 -12.04 -13.20 -19.28
C ALA A 393 -13.11 -13.24 -20.40
N PHE A 394 -13.49 -12.08 -20.94
CA PHE A 394 -14.40 -11.99 -22.09
C PHE A 394 -13.73 -12.39 -23.40
N GLU A 395 -12.43 -12.17 -23.55
CA GLU A 395 -11.68 -12.66 -24.70
C GLU A 395 -11.66 -14.20 -24.74
N ALA A 396 -11.48 -14.84 -23.57
CA ALA A 396 -11.52 -16.29 -23.43
C ALA A 396 -12.94 -16.87 -23.44
N SER A 397 -13.93 -16.11 -22.98
CA SER A 397 -15.32 -16.56 -22.81
C SER A 397 -16.31 -15.40 -23.00
N PRO A 398 -16.63 -15.02 -24.25
CA PRO A 398 -17.49 -13.88 -24.57
C PRO A 398 -18.89 -14.00 -23.93
N PRO A 399 -19.49 -12.88 -23.49
CA PRO A 399 -20.83 -12.87 -22.90
C PRO A 399 -21.90 -13.18 -23.96
N LYS A 400 -22.91 -13.99 -23.61
CA LYS A 400 -23.94 -14.47 -24.55
C LYS A 400 -24.87 -13.36 -25.09
N THR A 401 -24.99 -12.26 -24.37
CA THR A 401 -26.01 -11.23 -24.63
C THR A 401 -25.48 -9.99 -25.35
N ASN A 402 -24.17 -9.90 -25.65
CA ASN A 402 -23.56 -8.65 -26.11
C ASN A 402 -22.36 -8.86 -27.06
N ASN A 403 -22.54 -9.65 -28.12
CA ASN A 403 -21.48 -9.95 -29.10
C ASN A 403 -21.00 -8.72 -29.91
N SER A 404 -21.64 -7.56 -29.78
CA SER A 404 -21.34 -6.33 -30.52
C SER A 404 -20.64 -5.24 -29.70
N VAL A 405 -20.39 -5.45 -28.40
CA VAL A 405 -19.69 -4.47 -27.55
C VAL A 405 -18.20 -4.75 -27.58
N GLU A 406 -17.41 -3.79 -28.04
CA GLU A 406 -15.95 -3.84 -27.93
C GLU A 406 -15.53 -3.42 -26.51
N TYR A 407 -14.79 -4.27 -25.84
CA TYR A 407 -14.27 -4.02 -24.50
C TYR A 407 -12.84 -3.46 -24.54
N PRO A 408 -12.43 -2.64 -23.55
CA PRO A 408 -11.05 -2.18 -23.43
C PRO A 408 -10.04 -3.32 -23.40
N LYS A 409 -9.16 -3.37 -24.41
CA LYS A 409 -8.08 -4.38 -24.54
C LYS A 409 -6.80 -3.99 -23.79
N SER A 410 -6.70 -2.75 -23.32
CA SER A 410 -5.51 -2.20 -22.67
C SER A 410 -5.86 -1.59 -21.32
N TRP A 411 -4.95 -1.74 -20.36
CA TRP A 411 -4.99 -1.04 -19.08
C TRP A 411 -5.00 0.48 -19.22
N SER A 412 -4.50 1.02 -20.34
CA SER A 412 -4.57 2.46 -20.62
C SER A 412 -6.00 2.97 -20.81
N ASN A 413 -6.93 2.08 -21.15
CA ASN A 413 -8.28 2.45 -21.57
C ASN A 413 -9.32 2.19 -20.47
N VAL A 414 -8.88 1.90 -19.24
CA VAL A 414 -9.73 1.73 -18.07
C VAL A 414 -9.38 2.73 -16.97
N SER A 415 -10.34 3.04 -16.10
CA SER A 415 -10.08 3.91 -14.95
C SER A 415 -9.37 3.13 -13.85
N LEU A 416 -8.28 3.70 -13.35
CA LEU A 416 -7.50 3.21 -12.22
C LEU A 416 -7.48 4.29 -11.13
N CYS A 417 -7.65 3.89 -9.88
CA CYS A 417 -7.23 4.68 -8.73
C CYS A 417 -5.71 4.72 -8.71
N VAL A 418 -5.16 5.92 -8.62
CA VAL A 418 -3.72 6.23 -8.66
C VAL A 418 -3.36 7.07 -7.45
N ASN A 419 -2.28 6.71 -6.79
CA ASN A 419 -1.62 7.55 -5.79
C ASN A 419 -0.82 8.64 -6.52
N THR A 420 -1.30 9.88 -6.46
CA THR A 420 -0.72 11.01 -7.20
C THR A 420 0.62 11.49 -6.63
N VAL A 421 1.02 10.99 -5.45
CA VAL A 421 2.30 11.32 -4.82
C VAL A 421 3.39 10.36 -5.27
N THR A 422 3.07 9.07 -5.40
CA THR A 422 4.02 8.04 -5.85
C THR A 422 3.92 7.74 -7.34
N ASP A 423 2.88 8.24 -8.00
CA ASP A 423 2.53 7.95 -9.40
C ASP A 423 2.25 6.46 -9.65
N LEU A 424 1.78 5.74 -8.62
CA LEU A 424 1.49 4.31 -8.69
C LEU A 424 -0.01 4.05 -8.59
N ALA A 425 -0.52 3.18 -9.47
CA ALA A 425 -1.83 2.56 -9.29
C ALA A 425 -1.68 1.36 -8.34
N PRO A 426 -2.20 1.38 -7.10
CA PRO A 426 -2.04 0.27 -6.15
C PRO A 426 -2.76 -1.01 -6.60
N VAL A 427 -2.30 -2.15 -6.08
CA VAL A 427 -2.96 -3.44 -6.31
C VAL A 427 -4.27 -3.54 -5.55
N THR A 428 -4.27 -3.14 -4.28
CA THR A 428 -5.46 -3.13 -3.42
C THR A 428 -5.74 -1.76 -2.83
N LEU A 429 -7.03 -1.48 -2.62
CA LEU A 429 -7.52 -0.33 -1.86
C LEU A 429 -8.07 -0.83 -0.53
N HIS A 430 -7.50 -0.39 0.58
CA HIS A 430 -7.89 -0.75 1.95
C HIS A 430 -8.55 0.47 2.62
N PHE A 431 -9.86 0.38 2.83
CA PHE A 431 -10.75 1.49 3.24
C PHE A 431 -10.70 1.76 4.74
N THR A 432 -9.49 2.03 5.24
CA THR A 432 -9.26 2.54 6.60
C THR A 432 -9.78 3.97 6.74
N GLY A 433 -10.26 4.34 7.93
CA GLY A 433 -10.79 5.68 8.20
C GLY A 433 -12.18 5.94 7.61
N GLU A 434 -12.26 6.67 6.48
CA GLU A 434 -13.52 7.19 5.91
C GLU A 434 -14.37 6.08 5.25
N LYS A 435 -15.13 5.34 6.06
CA LYS A 435 -15.94 4.17 5.64
C LYS A 435 -16.93 4.47 4.50
N ALA A 436 -17.42 5.71 4.36
CA ALA A 436 -18.35 6.11 3.30
C ALA A 436 -17.76 5.92 1.89
N LEU A 437 -16.43 5.96 1.74
CA LEU A 437 -15.76 5.74 0.46
C LEU A 437 -16.00 4.32 -0.09
N ARG A 438 -16.32 3.34 0.76
CA ARG A 438 -16.69 1.99 0.32
C ARG A 438 -17.95 1.95 -0.55
N GLU A 439 -18.83 2.93 -0.38
CA GLU A 439 -20.03 3.06 -1.21
C GLU A 439 -19.77 3.99 -2.38
N LEU A 440 -19.16 5.15 -2.10
CA LEU A 440 -18.99 6.23 -3.08
C LEU A 440 -18.02 5.90 -4.22
N TRP A 441 -17.09 4.94 -4.00
CA TRP A 441 -16.06 4.60 -4.98
C TRP A 441 -16.25 3.23 -5.63
N TRP A 442 -17.21 2.43 -5.16
CA TRP A 442 -17.40 1.07 -5.68
C TRP A 442 -17.73 1.08 -7.18
N ASP A 443 -18.54 2.04 -7.61
CA ASP A 443 -18.95 2.21 -9.01
C ASP A 443 -17.86 2.75 -9.94
N LYS A 444 -16.70 3.16 -9.39
CA LYS A 444 -15.56 3.69 -10.14
C LYS A 444 -14.60 2.60 -10.62
N LEU A 445 -14.65 1.41 -10.02
CA LEU A 445 -13.83 0.29 -10.47
C LEU A 445 -14.16 -0.06 -11.91
N TRP A 446 -13.12 -0.31 -12.71
CA TRP A 446 -13.24 -0.49 -14.15
C TRP A 446 -14.14 -1.65 -14.57
N PHE A 447 -14.35 -2.63 -13.70
CA PHE A 447 -15.22 -3.78 -13.94
C PHE A 447 -16.64 -3.62 -13.40
N TYR A 448 -16.98 -2.53 -12.69
CA TYR A 448 -18.25 -2.43 -11.97
C TYR A 448 -19.47 -2.66 -12.88
N GLN A 449 -19.49 -2.02 -14.07
CA GLN A 449 -20.62 -2.11 -15.00
C GLN A 449 -20.87 -3.53 -15.52
N ASP A 450 -19.81 -4.29 -15.76
CA ASP A 450 -19.85 -5.65 -16.33
C ASP A 450 -19.56 -6.75 -15.29
N GLY A 451 -19.49 -6.39 -14.00
CA GLY A 451 -18.91 -7.24 -12.96
C GLY A 451 -19.58 -8.61 -12.83
N GLU A 452 -20.89 -8.68 -13.01
CA GLU A 452 -21.63 -9.95 -12.94
C GLU A 452 -21.22 -10.91 -14.07
N GLU A 453 -21.13 -10.40 -15.29
CA GLU A 453 -20.77 -11.19 -16.46
C GLU A 453 -19.27 -11.50 -16.49
N LEU A 454 -18.43 -10.53 -16.10
CA LEU A 454 -16.98 -10.72 -15.94
C LEU A 454 -16.70 -11.84 -14.93
N ARG A 455 -17.38 -11.83 -13.77
CA ARG A 455 -17.25 -12.90 -12.77
C ARG A 455 -17.56 -14.26 -13.40
N LYS A 456 -18.68 -14.40 -14.10
CA LYS A 456 -19.07 -15.66 -14.77
C LYS A 456 -18.06 -16.09 -15.84
N ALA A 457 -17.48 -15.14 -16.57
CA ALA A 457 -16.46 -15.43 -17.57
C ALA A 457 -15.14 -15.86 -16.92
N SER A 458 -14.72 -15.23 -15.83
CA SER A 458 -13.51 -15.58 -15.07
C SER A 458 -13.56 -17.03 -14.56
N LEU A 459 -14.73 -17.56 -14.20
CA LEU A 459 -14.87 -18.96 -13.78
C LEU A 459 -14.53 -19.97 -14.89
N ARG A 460 -14.55 -19.55 -16.15
CA ARG A 460 -14.25 -20.38 -17.32
C ARG A 460 -12.81 -20.22 -17.82
N MET A 461 -12.02 -19.38 -17.16
CA MET A 461 -10.60 -19.21 -17.50
C MET A 461 -9.84 -20.53 -17.27
N PRO A 462 -8.95 -20.92 -18.21
CA PRO A 462 -8.14 -22.12 -18.06
C PRO A 462 -7.14 -21.95 -16.92
N ASP A 463 -6.75 -23.06 -16.31
CA ASP A 463 -5.67 -23.06 -15.32
C ASP A 463 -4.35 -22.75 -16.00
N ARG A 464 -3.58 -21.85 -15.39
CA ARG A 464 -2.38 -21.27 -15.96
C ARG A 464 -1.50 -20.68 -14.86
N PRO A 465 -0.20 -20.47 -15.15
CA PRO A 465 0.64 -19.65 -14.29
C PRO A 465 0.07 -18.25 -14.09
N ILE A 466 0.35 -17.65 -12.93
CA ILE A 466 -0.05 -16.27 -12.58
C ILE A 466 0.58 -15.26 -13.57
N SER A 467 1.82 -15.49 -13.96
CA SER A 467 2.58 -14.67 -14.92
C SER A 467 3.10 -15.53 -16.07
N GLN A 468 3.20 -14.95 -17.27
CA GLN A 468 3.82 -15.60 -18.43
C GLN A 468 5.32 -15.78 -18.23
N GLU A 469 5.97 -14.78 -17.66
CA GLU A 469 7.41 -14.79 -17.35
C GLU A 469 7.64 -15.15 -15.88
N PRO A 470 8.74 -15.86 -15.55
CA PRO A 470 9.12 -16.11 -14.17
C PRO A 470 9.30 -14.80 -13.38
N ILE A 471 8.80 -14.76 -12.15
CA ILE A 471 9.00 -13.65 -11.21
C ILE A 471 9.93 -14.14 -10.10
N ALA A 472 11.00 -13.40 -9.84
CA ALA A 472 12.07 -13.84 -8.92
C ALA A 472 12.59 -15.26 -9.25
N GLY A 473 12.74 -15.57 -10.54
CA GLY A 473 13.26 -16.85 -11.02
C GLY A 473 12.29 -18.05 -10.88
N LYS A 474 11.01 -17.81 -10.55
CA LYS A 474 10.02 -18.88 -10.35
C LYS A 474 8.77 -18.69 -11.20
N THR A 475 8.19 -19.81 -11.63
CA THR A 475 6.84 -19.83 -12.22
C THR A 475 5.82 -19.94 -11.09
N TRP A 476 4.93 -18.95 -11.00
CA TRP A 476 3.95 -18.84 -9.93
C TRP A 476 2.60 -19.42 -10.33
N TYR A 477 1.97 -20.15 -9.42
CA TYR A 477 0.65 -20.76 -9.60
C TYR A 477 -0.28 -20.34 -8.48
N LYS A 478 -1.57 -20.28 -8.78
CA LYS A 478 -2.61 -20.17 -7.77
C LYS A 478 -2.68 -21.49 -7.02
N ILE A 479 -2.65 -21.46 -5.70
CA ILE A 479 -2.95 -22.66 -4.93
C ILE A 479 -4.47 -22.78 -4.86
N GLU A 480 -4.98 -23.76 -5.60
CA GLU A 480 -6.39 -24.12 -5.65
C GLU A 480 -6.59 -25.44 -4.90
N SER A 481 -7.80 -25.67 -4.37
CA SER A 481 -8.13 -26.95 -3.75
C SER A 481 -8.15 -28.08 -4.78
N PRO A 482 -7.71 -29.29 -4.42
CA PRO A 482 -7.76 -30.45 -5.30
C PRO A 482 -9.16 -31.00 -5.53
N ASP A 483 -10.19 -30.53 -4.81
CA ASP A 483 -11.57 -31.00 -4.94
C ASP A 483 -12.17 -30.56 -6.30
N PRO A 484 -12.44 -31.49 -7.24
CA PRO A 484 -12.98 -31.16 -8.55
C PRO A 484 -14.47 -30.78 -8.52
N GLU A 485 -15.19 -31.06 -7.42
CA GLU A 485 -16.60 -30.67 -7.25
C GLU A 485 -16.75 -29.25 -6.68
N ALA A 486 -15.68 -28.71 -6.08
CA ALA A 486 -15.63 -27.32 -5.66
C ALA A 486 -15.45 -26.40 -6.88
N GLY A 487 -16.47 -25.59 -7.16
CA GLY A 487 -16.46 -24.67 -8.30
C GLY A 487 -15.44 -23.54 -8.16
N LYS A 488 -15.14 -22.83 -9.26
CA LYS A 488 -14.39 -21.57 -9.21
C LYS A 488 -15.26 -20.43 -8.65
N GLY A 489 -14.65 -19.46 -7.97
CA GLY A 489 -15.31 -18.19 -7.57
C GLY A 489 -16.22 -18.25 -6.35
N GLY A 490 -15.97 -19.21 -5.46
CA GLY A 490 -16.46 -19.25 -4.08
C GLY A 490 -15.29 -19.08 -3.10
N ALA A 491 -15.39 -19.69 -1.92
CA ALA A 491 -14.32 -19.71 -0.94
C ALA A 491 -14.32 -21.02 -0.14
N TRP A 492 -13.15 -21.41 0.36
CA TRP A 492 -13.01 -22.48 1.33
C TRP A 492 -13.10 -21.91 2.74
N ALA A 493 -13.62 -22.65 3.71
CA ALA A 493 -13.42 -22.37 5.12
C ALA A 493 -12.17 -23.10 5.62
N ASP A 494 -11.51 -22.55 6.64
CA ASP A 494 -10.34 -23.12 7.32
C ASP A 494 -10.58 -24.48 8.00
N ASN A 495 -11.85 -24.86 8.16
CA ASN A 495 -12.34 -26.17 8.59
C ASN A 495 -12.57 -27.16 7.43
N GLY A 496 -12.29 -26.77 6.18
CA GLY A 496 -12.40 -27.59 4.98
C GLY A 496 -13.74 -27.50 4.24
N GLY A 497 -14.70 -26.68 4.69
CA GLY A 497 -15.99 -26.52 4.02
C GLY A 497 -15.93 -25.67 2.75
N TRP A 498 -16.50 -26.16 1.64
CA TRP A 498 -16.69 -25.36 0.43
C TRP A 498 -17.92 -24.45 0.52
N HIS A 499 -17.76 -23.17 0.18
CA HIS A 499 -18.84 -22.20 0.09
C HIS A 499 -18.90 -21.56 -1.31
N SER A 500 -19.96 -21.87 -2.05
CA SER A 500 -20.23 -21.27 -3.36
C SER A 500 -20.48 -19.76 -3.30
N TRP A 501 -20.30 -19.06 -4.43
CA TRP A 501 -20.78 -17.67 -4.60
C TRP A 501 -22.25 -17.52 -4.19
N THR A 502 -23.11 -18.46 -4.57
CA THR A 502 -24.55 -18.36 -4.27
C THR A 502 -24.82 -18.42 -2.78
N SER A 503 -24.13 -19.28 -2.04
CA SER A 503 -24.28 -19.35 -0.57
C SER A 503 -23.71 -18.13 0.14
N LEU A 504 -22.66 -17.52 -0.40
CA LEU A 504 -21.99 -16.38 0.23
C LEU A 504 -22.67 -15.06 -0.12
N CYS A 505 -22.97 -14.82 -1.40
CA CYS A 505 -23.18 -13.49 -1.95
C CYS A 505 -24.52 -13.27 -2.64
N LYS A 506 -25.35 -14.30 -2.81
CA LYS A 506 -26.61 -14.17 -3.57
C LYS A 506 -27.54 -13.07 -3.04
N THR A 507 -27.59 -12.90 -1.72
CA THR A 507 -28.43 -11.91 -1.05
C THR A 507 -27.94 -10.47 -1.20
N TYR A 508 -26.67 -10.27 -1.59
CA TYR A 508 -26.04 -8.95 -1.71
C TYR A 508 -25.84 -8.51 -3.16
N GLU A 509 -26.23 -9.34 -4.15
CA GLU A 509 -26.01 -9.06 -5.58
C GLU A 509 -26.59 -7.71 -6.03
N ASP A 510 -27.77 -7.34 -5.52
CA ASP A 510 -28.45 -6.08 -5.85
C ASP A 510 -27.75 -4.82 -5.31
N GLU A 511 -26.83 -5.00 -4.35
CA GLU A 511 -26.03 -3.92 -3.76
C GLU A 511 -24.63 -3.79 -4.37
N ILE A 512 -24.10 -4.86 -4.99
CA ILE A 512 -22.74 -4.88 -5.56
C ILE A 512 -22.74 -4.78 -7.08
N PHE A 513 -23.81 -5.18 -7.77
CA PHE A 513 -23.95 -5.05 -9.21
C PHE A 513 -24.82 -3.83 -9.58
N PRO A 514 -24.58 -3.21 -10.74
CA PRO A 514 -25.44 -2.15 -11.22
C PRO A 514 -26.87 -2.67 -11.40
N ARG A 515 -27.86 -1.89 -10.91
CA ARG A 515 -29.27 -2.20 -11.16
C ARG A 515 -29.52 -2.18 -12.67
N LYS A 516 -29.89 -3.34 -13.23
CA LYS A 516 -30.32 -3.45 -14.62
C LYS A 516 -31.60 -2.63 -14.79
N THR A 517 -31.50 -1.43 -15.33
CA THR A 517 -32.67 -0.67 -15.76
C THR A 517 -33.30 -1.44 -16.92
N LEU A 518 -34.38 -2.18 -16.63
CA LEU A 518 -35.26 -2.69 -17.67
C LEU A 518 -35.77 -1.47 -18.42
N LYS A 519 -35.20 -1.17 -19.61
CA LYS A 519 -35.86 -0.29 -20.57
C LYS A 519 -37.24 -0.89 -20.80
N LYS A 520 -38.28 -0.29 -20.20
CA LYS A 520 -39.67 -0.59 -20.57
C LYS A 520 -39.71 -0.46 -22.09
N LYS A 521 -39.98 -1.56 -22.80
CA LYS A 521 -40.37 -1.50 -24.20
C LYS A 521 -41.50 -0.47 -24.27
N GLY A 522 -41.24 0.66 -24.93
CA GLY A 522 -42.26 1.66 -25.17
C GLY A 522 -43.46 0.98 -25.86
N PRO A 523 -44.69 1.43 -25.61
CA PRO A 523 -45.85 0.84 -26.24
C PRO A 523 -45.66 0.88 -27.75
N HIS A 524 -45.78 -0.28 -28.39
CA HIS A 524 -45.92 -0.37 -29.83
C HIS A 524 -47.13 0.48 -30.23
N HIS A 525 -46.89 1.66 -30.77
CA HIS A 525 -47.91 2.36 -31.54
C HIS A 525 -48.08 1.59 -32.85
N HIS A 526 -49.08 0.72 -32.89
CA HIS A 526 -49.75 0.39 -34.14
C HIS A 526 -50.63 1.58 -34.50
N SER A 527 -50.23 2.32 -35.53
CA SER A 527 -51.11 3.09 -36.43
C SER A 527 -50.34 3.37 -37.71
#